data_AF-A0A4Y7RNN3-F1
#
_entry.id   AF-A0A4Y7RNN3-F1
#
_cell.length_a   1.000
_cell.length_b   1.000
_cell.length_c   1.000
_cell.angle_alpha   90.00
_cell.angle_beta   90.00
_cell.angle_gamma   90.00
#
_symmetry.space_group_name_H-M   'P 1'
#
loop_
_entity.id
_entity.type
_entity.pdbx_description
1 polymer ?
#
loop_
_entity_poly.entity_id
_entity_poly.type
_entity_poly.pdbx_seq_one_letter_code
_entity_poly.pdbx_strand_id
1 'polypeptide(L)'
;MDMAGNDTFLKKTLLQAEINRLKHGDAQKDDLRPVLDWALIAGEHMGHLLGAVRENDLEAVEKELLHVAAPLMELHNALQREQLGKTEKT
;
A
#
# COMPACT_ATOMS: atom_id res chain seq x y z
N MET A 1 -24.19 4.45 -6.32
CA MET A 1 -22.79 3.99 -6.16
C MET A 1 -22.89 2.56 -5.65
N ASP A 2 -22.40 1.59 -6.41
CA ASP A 2 -22.53 0.18 -6.05
C ASP A 2 -21.57 -0.16 -4.91
N MET A 3 -22.11 -0.41 -3.71
CA MET A 3 -21.35 -0.72 -2.50
C MET A 3 -20.57 -2.03 -2.63
N ALA A 4 -21.03 -2.97 -3.48
CA ALA A 4 -20.38 -4.27 -3.65
C ALA A 4 -18.99 -4.18 -4.30
N GLY A 5 -18.80 -3.23 -5.21
CA GLY A 5 -17.50 -2.96 -5.85
C GLY A 5 -16.47 -2.41 -4.86
N ASN A 6 -16.88 -1.48 -4.01
CA ASN A 6 -16.01 -0.85 -3.00
C ASN A 6 -15.55 -1.88 -1.94
N ASP A 7 -16.46 -2.73 -1.47
CA ASP A 7 -16.15 -3.77 -0.49
C ASP A 7 -15.17 -4.81 -1.06
N THR A 8 -15.30 -5.12 -2.35
CA THR A 8 -14.41 -6.06 -3.04
C THR A 8 -13.00 -5.48 -3.20
N PHE A 9 -12.90 -4.20 -3.57
CA PHE A 9 -11.62 -3.52 -3.67
C PHE A 9 -10.89 -3.48 -2.32
N LEU A 10 -11.57 -3.06 -1.26
CA LEU A 10 -10.98 -3.00 0.09
C LEU A 10 -10.44 -4.37 0.55
N LYS A 11 -11.21 -5.45 0.33
CA LYS A 11 -10.77 -6.81 0.67
C LYS A 11 -9.51 -7.22 -0.11
N LYS A 12 -9.47 -6.92 -1.42
CA LYS A 12 -8.30 -7.20 -2.26
C LYS A 12 -7.07 -6.39 -1.80
N THR A 13 -7.26 -5.12 -1.43
CA THR A 13 -6.17 -4.28 -0.91
C THR A 13 -5.60 -4.81 0.40
N LEU A 14 -6.48 -5.19 1.34
CA LEU A 14 -6.05 -5.79 2.62
C LEU A 14 -5.27 -7.09 2.39
N LEU A 15 -5.77 -7.96 1.50
CA LEU A 15 -5.08 -9.18 1.13
C LEU A 15 -3.72 -8.89 0.47
N GLN A 16 -3.64 -7.89 -0.41
CA GLN A 16 -2.38 -7.50 -1.04
C GLN A 16 -1.36 -6.98 -0.01
N ALA A 17 -1.80 -6.20 0.97
CA ALA A 17 -0.94 -5.74 2.07
C ALA A 17 -0.40 -6.92 2.90
N GLU A 18 -1.26 -7.89 3.21
CA GLU A 18 -0.86 -9.12 3.90
C GLU A 18 0.14 -9.95 3.06
N ILE A 19 -0.12 -10.13 1.77
CA ILE A 19 0.79 -10.83 0.85
C ILE A 19 2.15 -10.14 0.80
N ASN A 20 2.19 -8.81 0.74
CA ASN A 20 3.45 -8.06 0.72
C ASN A 20 4.29 -8.36 1.97
N ARG A 21 3.65 -8.37 3.15
CA ARG A 21 4.29 -8.70 4.44
C ARG A 21 4.81 -10.14 4.48
N LEU A 22 4.04 -11.09 3.95
CA LEU A 22 4.44 -12.51 3.90
C LEU A 22 5.58 -12.76 2.89
N LYS A 23 5.54 -12.11 1.73
CA LYS A 23 6.50 -12.31 0.63
C LYS A 23 7.90 -11.82 0.97
N HIS A 24 8.03 -10.77 1.78
CA HIS A 24 9.32 -10.27 2.24
C HIS A 24 9.88 -11.01 3.47
N GLY A 25 9.14 -12.02 3.98
CA GLY A 25 9.62 -12.99 4.96
C GLY A 25 9.89 -12.44 6.36
N ASP A 26 9.58 -11.17 6.60
CA ASP A 26 9.90 -10.48 7.84
C ASP A 26 8.90 -9.35 8.08
N ALA A 27 7.71 -9.71 8.55
CA ALA A 27 6.67 -8.75 8.91
C ALA A 27 7.18 -7.71 9.93
N GLN A 28 8.16 -8.06 10.77
CA GLN A 28 8.79 -7.11 11.70
C GLN A 28 9.62 -6.06 10.95
N LYS A 29 10.35 -6.42 9.89
CA LYS A 29 11.02 -5.43 9.04
C LYS A 29 10.05 -4.47 8.37
N ASP A 30 8.89 -4.95 7.94
CA ASP A 30 7.87 -4.08 7.35
C ASP A 30 7.22 -3.17 8.41
N ASP A 31 7.04 -3.64 9.64
CA ASP A 31 6.58 -2.79 10.75
C ASP A 31 7.60 -1.69 11.12
N LEU A 32 8.88 -2.01 11.01
CA LEU A 32 10.00 -1.08 11.25
C LEU A 32 10.36 -0.25 10.01
N ARG A 33 9.75 -0.52 8.85
CA ARG A 33 10.07 0.19 7.62
C ARG A 33 9.71 1.68 7.76
N PRO A 34 10.65 2.61 7.48
CA PRO A 34 10.42 4.04 7.59
C PRO A 34 9.29 4.55 6.69
N VAL A 35 8.68 5.66 7.08
CA VAL A 35 7.68 6.40 6.28
C VAL A 35 8.22 6.69 4.87
N LEU A 36 9.48 7.09 4.75
CA LEU A 36 10.10 7.39 3.45
C LEU A 36 10.06 6.18 2.50
N ASP A 37 10.41 5.00 2.99
CA ASP A 37 10.47 3.80 2.16
C ASP A 37 9.08 3.37 1.68
N TRP A 38 8.07 3.45 2.54
CA TRP A 38 6.69 3.20 2.14
C TRP A 38 6.19 4.19 1.09
N ALA A 39 6.56 5.47 1.22
CA ALA A 39 6.22 6.50 0.23
C ALA A 39 6.90 6.24 -1.12
N LEU A 40 8.16 5.79 -1.11
CA LEU A 40 8.89 5.43 -2.33
C LEU A 40 8.26 4.22 -3.04
N ILE A 41 7.90 3.17 -2.30
CA ILE A 41 7.20 2.00 -2.87
C ILE A 41 5.87 2.41 -3.49
N ALA A 42 5.07 3.23 -2.80
CA ALA A 42 3.82 3.74 -3.33
C ALA A 42 4.04 4.55 -4.62
N GLY A 43 5.10 5.36 -4.67
CA GLY A 43 5.50 6.13 -5.85
C GLY A 43 5.91 5.26 -7.03
N GLU A 44 6.66 4.18 -6.80
CA GLU A 44 7.05 3.22 -7.84
C GLU A 44 5.81 2.58 -8.49
N HIS A 45 4.89 2.05 -7.69
CA HIS A 45 3.65 1.45 -8.20
C HIS A 45 2.72 2.47 -8.84
N MET A 46 2.73 3.73 -8.40
CA MET A 46 2.03 4.80 -9.10
C MET A 46 2.58 5.02 -10.50
N GLY A 47 3.91 4.94 -10.67
CA GLY A 47 4.54 4.98 -11.99
C GLY A 47 4.06 3.85 -12.91
N HIS A 48 4.00 2.62 -12.40
CA HIS A 48 3.47 1.47 -13.15
C HIS A 48 1.98 1.63 -13.49
N LEU A 49 1.16 2.12 -12.54
CA LEU A 49 -0.25 2.41 -12.77
C LEU A 49 -0.44 3.41 -13.92
N LEU A 50 0.30 4.51 -13.91
CA LEU A 50 0.24 5.52 -14.97
C LEU A 50 0.68 4.95 -16.33
N GLY A 51 1.68 4.05 -16.33
CA GLY A 51 2.10 3.29 -17.51
C GLY A 51 0.97 2.43 -18.07
N ALA A 52 0.31 1.64 -17.22
CA ALA A 52 -0.81 0.78 -17.60
C ALA A 52 -2.01 1.57 -18.14
N VAL A 53 -2.35 2.70 -17.51
CA VAL A 53 -3.40 3.62 -18.00
C VAL A 53 -3.05 4.13 -19.38
N ARG A 54 -1.81 4.55 -19.62
CA ARG A 54 -1.35 5.05 -20.92
C ARG A 54 -1.47 3.99 -22.02
N GLU A 55 -1.28 2.72 -21.68
CA GLU A 55 -1.37 1.58 -22.61
C GLU A 55 -2.80 1.02 -22.73
N ASN A 56 -3.75 1.56 -21.97
CA ASN A 56 -5.14 1.09 -21.87
C ASN A 56 -5.25 -0.40 -21.48
N ASP A 57 -4.27 -0.88 -20.69
CA ASP A 57 -4.26 -2.24 -20.13
C ASP A 57 -5.06 -2.26 -18.82
N LEU A 58 -6.35 -2.56 -18.91
CA LEU A 58 -7.25 -2.52 -17.76
C LEU A 58 -6.92 -3.56 -16.68
N GLU A 59 -6.35 -4.70 -17.05
CA GLU A 59 -5.93 -5.74 -16.10
C GLU A 59 -4.72 -5.26 -15.30
N ALA A 60 -3.72 -4.68 -15.97
CA ALA A 60 -2.59 -4.06 -15.31
C ALA A 60 -3.00 -2.86 -14.45
N VAL A 61 -3.99 -2.08 -14.87
CA VAL A 61 -4.56 -1.00 -14.06
C VAL A 61 -5.17 -1.53 -12.76
N GLU A 62 -6.02 -2.56 -12.82
CA GLU A 62 -6.63 -3.14 -11.61
C GLU A 62 -5.55 -3.68 -10.66
N LYS A 63 -4.54 -4.36 -11.21
CA LYS A 63 -3.41 -4.87 -10.45
C LYS A 63 -2.63 -3.75 -9.76
N GLU A 64 -2.18 -2.74 -10.49
CA GLU A 64 -1.34 -1.68 -9.92
C GLU A 64 -2.12 -0.77 -8.96
N LEU A 65 -3.45 -0.64 -9.10
CA LEU A 65 -4.28 0.02 -8.07
C LEU A 65 -4.15 -0.66 -6.70
N LEU A 66 -4.13 -2.00 -6.66
CA LEU A 66 -3.93 -2.74 -5.40
C LEU A 66 -2.51 -2.54 -4.86
N HIS A 67 -1.52 -2.51 -5.75
CA HIS A 67 -0.11 -2.32 -5.39
C HIS A 67 0.25 -0.88 -5.00
N VAL A 68 -0.58 0.11 -5.35
CA VAL A 68 -0.50 1.48 -4.81
C VAL A 68 -1.21 1.55 -3.46
N ALA A 69 -2.43 1.02 -3.38
CA ALA A 69 -3.27 1.17 -2.21
C ALA A 69 -2.68 0.47 -0.97
N ALA A 70 -2.12 -0.74 -1.12
CA ALA A 70 -1.54 -1.47 0.00
C ALA A 70 -0.35 -0.73 0.67
N PRO A 71 0.69 -0.27 -0.06
CA PRO A 71 1.75 0.56 0.50
C PRO A 71 1.29 1.90 1.09
N LEU A 72 0.23 2.52 0.54
CA LEU A 72 -0.34 3.74 1.13
C LEU A 72 -0.99 3.49 2.49
N MET A 73 -1.63 2.32 2.67
CA MET A 73 -2.12 1.90 3.98
C MET A 73 -0.96 1.69 4.96
N GLU A 74 0.12 1.03 4.52
CA GLU A 74 1.29 0.83 5.37
C GLU A 74 2.03 2.12 5.71
N LEU A 75 2.10 3.05 4.76
CA LEU A 75 2.59 4.41 4.97
C LEU A 75 1.79 5.11 6.06
N HIS A 76 0.46 5.03 6.00
CA HIS A 76 -0.41 5.61 7.03
C HIS A 76 -0.14 4.98 8.40
N ASN A 77 -0.01 3.65 8.47
CA ASN A 77 0.31 2.93 9.71
C ASN A 77 1.68 3.36 10.27
N ALA A 78 2.69 3.51 9.42
CA ALA A 78 4.03 3.97 9.81
C ALA A 78 3.98 5.41 10.37
N LEU A 79 3.21 6.30 9.73
CA LEU A 79 3.01 7.67 10.22
C LEU A 79 2.36 7.70 11.61
N GLN A 80 1.35 6.87 11.84
CA GLN A 80 0.70 6.76 13.15
C GLN A 80 1.69 6.28 14.22
N ARG A 81 2.50 5.26 13.91
CA ARG A 81 3.54 4.75 14.84
C ARG A 81 4.58 5.82 15.18
N GLU A 82 5.07 6.56 14.20
CA GLU A 82 6.03 7.65 14.43
C GLU A 82 5.43 8.78 15.28
N GLN A 83 4.16 9.11 15.11
CA GLN A 83 3.48 10.14 15.90
C GLN A 83 3.28 9.69 17.36
N LEU A 84 2.87 8.44 17.59
CA LEU A 84 2.74 7.87 18.93
C LEU A 84 4.09 7.82 19.65
N GLY A 85 5.15 7.34 18.98
CA GLY A 85 6.50 7.29 19.55
C GLY A 85 7.13 8.66 19.83
N LYS A 86 6.64 9.74 19.20
CA LYS A 86 7.00 11.12 19.55
C LYS A 86 6.28 11.60 20.81
N THR A 87 5.04 11.18 21.01
CA THR A 87 4.21 11.60 22.15
C THR A 87 4.72 11.00 23.47
N GLU A 88 5.18 9.74 23.46
CA GLU A 88 5.73 9.05 24.64
C GLU A 88 7.13 9.54 25.07
N LYS A 89 7.80 10.37 24.26
CA LYS A 89 9.14 10.93 24.55
C LYS A 89 9.09 12.37 25.06
N THR A 90 7.89 12.91 25.31
CA THR A 90 7.63 14.26 25.84
C THR A 90 7.11 14.17 27.26
#